data_AF-A0A6J8E329-F1
#
_entry.id   AF-A0A6J8E329-F1
#
_cell.length_a   1.000
_cell.length_b   1.000
_cell.length_c   1.000
_cell.angle_alpha   90.00
_cell.angle_beta   90.00
_cell.angle_gamma   90.00
#
_symmetry.space_group_name_H-M   'P 1'
#
loop_
_entity.id
_entity.type
_entity.pdbx_description
1 polymer ?
#
loop_
_entity_poly.entity_id
_entity_poly.type
_entity_poly.pdbx_seq_one_letter_code
_entity_poly.pdbx_strand_id
1 'polypeptide(L)'
;MEPALVVDMIKDVIDKGVNIQEIAGDDDTTEKLANLSSTQTNENLNQMLATKAPKYKHYSTSNSLSYRFNATVAQKNEGHRYVHEVHESVGLSPDNFTIKRATFMDKIRRKYSKLQKTKKCKRRRIELKSEKCNTRQSDIVQIAAVTENETFSAYVMTSKKITPQASAITKLAFFDGQMYYDEVPVESLPPFEVFTNLIAFLSNTCWTQYKKLLIVLYCITN
;
A
#
# COMPACT_ATOMS: atom_id res chain seq x y z
N MET A 1 -5.73 -13.41 -6.48
CA MET A 1 -4.48 -13.08 -7.19
C MET A 1 -4.87 -12.23 -8.39
N GLU A 2 -4.20 -11.11 -8.68
CA GLU A 2 -4.57 -10.27 -9.82
C GLU A 2 -4.47 -11.11 -11.12
N PRO A 3 -5.45 -11.10 -12.04
CA PRO A 3 -5.42 -11.95 -13.23
C PRO A 3 -4.14 -11.77 -14.06
N ALA A 4 -3.61 -10.55 -14.10
CA ALA A 4 -2.33 -10.24 -14.75
C ALA A 4 -1.13 -10.93 -14.08
N LEU A 5 -1.17 -11.08 -12.75
CA LEU A 5 -0.11 -11.67 -11.95
C LEU A 5 -0.11 -13.20 -12.06
N VAL A 6 -1.29 -13.81 -12.21
CA VAL A 6 -1.45 -15.24 -12.55
C VAL A 6 -0.88 -15.51 -13.95
N VAL A 7 -1.18 -14.65 -14.91
CA VAL A 7 -0.67 -14.78 -16.30
C VAL A 7 0.85 -14.63 -16.35
N ASP A 8 1.43 -13.67 -15.64
CA ASP A 8 2.88 -13.50 -15.59
C ASP A 8 3.56 -14.66 -14.86
N MET A 9 2.97 -15.19 -13.79
CA MET A 9 3.47 -16.40 -13.13
C MET A 9 3.43 -17.63 -14.05
N ILE A 10 2.36 -17.80 -14.83
CA ILE A 10 2.23 -18.92 -15.77
C ILE A 10 3.28 -18.81 -16.88
N LYS A 11 3.52 -17.60 -17.41
CA LYS A 11 4.57 -17.36 -18.41
C LYS A 11 5.95 -17.70 -17.87
N ASP A 12 6.25 -17.28 -16.64
CA ASP A 12 7.53 -17.56 -15.98
C ASP A 12 7.78 -19.06 -15.77
N VAL A 13 6.72 -19.85 -15.58
CA VAL A 13 6.79 -21.32 -15.42
C VAL A 13 6.96 -22.02 -16.78
N ILE A 14 6.32 -21.50 -17.83
CA ILE A 14 6.51 -21.97 -19.21
C ILE A 14 7.94 -21.67 -19.70
N ASP A 15 8.46 -20.47 -19.42
CA ASP A 15 9.82 -20.06 -19.78
C ASP A 15 10.90 -20.89 -19.05
N LYS A 16 10.55 -21.48 -17.90
CA LYS A 16 11.38 -22.46 -17.17
C LYS A 16 11.25 -23.89 -17.70
N GLY A 17 10.52 -24.11 -18.79
CA GLY A 17 10.41 -25.38 -19.50
C GLY A 17 9.49 -26.41 -18.84
N VAL A 18 8.61 -25.99 -17.93
CA VAL A 18 7.67 -26.90 -17.25
C VAL A 18 6.40 -27.02 -18.09
N ASN A 19 6.04 -28.25 -18.47
CA ASN A 19 4.87 -28.52 -19.30
C ASN A 19 3.59 -28.60 -18.45
N ILE A 20 2.78 -27.53 -18.46
CA ILE A 20 1.55 -27.42 -17.66
C ILE A 20 0.40 -28.06 -18.43
N GLN A 21 -0.16 -29.16 -17.90
CA GLN A 21 -1.26 -29.89 -18.57
C GLN A 21 -2.65 -29.41 -18.14
N GLU A 22 -2.82 -28.92 -16.91
CA GLU A 22 -4.10 -28.43 -16.38
C GLU A 22 -3.86 -27.46 -15.21
N ILE A 23 -4.71 -26.43 -15.10
CA ILE A 23 -4.68 -25.44 -14.01
C ILE A 23 -6.05 -25.48 -13.32
N ALA A 24 -6.13 -26.11 -12.15
CA ALA A 24 -7.32 -26.11 -11.32
C ALA A 24 -7.23 -25.00 -10.26
N GLY A 25 -8.11 -24.00 -10.37
CA GLY A 25 -8.33 -22.98 -9.34
C GLY A 25 -9.68 -23.23 -8.67
N ASP A 26 -9.71 -23.25 -7.35
CA ASP A 26 -10.93 -23.42 -6.56
C ASP A 26 -11.75 -22.11 -6.59
N ASP A 27 -12.95 -22.15 -7.18
CA ASP A 27 -13.79 -20.97 -7.51
C ASP A 27 -14.10 -20.10 -6.28
N ASP A 28 -14.30 -20.73 -5.12
CA ASP A 28 -14.70 -20.06 -3.87
C ASP A 28 -13.61 -19.14 -3.28
N THR A 29 -12.34 -19.43 -3.55
CA THR A 29 -11.20 -18.62 -3.10
C THR A 29 -10.94 -17.45 -4.03
N THR A 30 -11.22 -17.63 -5.32
CA THR A 30 -10.92 -16.66 -6.38
C THR A 30 -11.89 -15.48 -6.32
N GLU A 31 -13.17 -15.74 -6.03
CA GLU A 31 -14.20 -14.71 -5.90
C GLU A 31 -14.02 -13.84 -4.63
N LYS A 32 -13.67 -14.47 -3.50
CA LYS A 32 -13.38 -13.76 -2.23
C LYS A 32 -12.11 -12.92 -2.29
N LEU A 33 -11.09 -13.38 -3.01
CA LEU A 33 -9.84 -12.64 -3.23
C LEU A 33 -9.93 -11.59 -4.35
N ALA A 34 -10.86 -11.73 -5.32
CA ALA A 34 -11.08 -10.74 -6.37
C ALA A 34 -11.58 -9.39 -5.81
N ASN A 35 -12.40 -9.44 -4.75
CA ASN A 35 -12.93 -8.27 -4.06
C ASN A 35 -11.93 -7.59 -3.09
N LEU A 36 -10.76 -8.20 -2.87
CA LEU A 36 -9.66 -7.65 -2.08
C LEU A 36 -8.66 -6.89 -2.96
N SER A 37 -9.09 -6.42 -4.13
CA SER A 37 -8.29 -5.54 -4.97
C SER A 37 -7.94 -4.26 -4.21
N SER A 38 -6.75 -3.70 -4.46
CA SER A 38 -6.28 -2.54 -3.73
C SER A 38 -7.26 -1.37 -3.90
N THR A 39 -7.74 -0.79 -2.79
CA THR A 39 -8.51 0.47 -2.84
C THR A 39 -7.67 1.65 -3.38
N GLN A 40 -6.35 1.45 -3.53
CA GLN A 40 -5.40 2.43 -4.06
C GLN A 40 -5.74 2.86 -5.48
N THR A 41 -6.22 1.95 -6.34
CA THR A 41 -6.59 2.28 -7.73
C THR A 41 -7.65 3.38 -7.79
N ASN A 42 -8.59 3.38 -6.85
CA ASN A 42 -9.70 4.33 -6.78
C ASN A 42 -9.53 5.39 -5.69
N GLU A 43 -8.37 5.51 -5.04
CA GLU A 43 -8.14 6.51 -3.99
C GLU A 43 -8.48 7.93 -4.45
N ASN A 44 -8.11 8.27 -5.69
CA ASN A 44 -8.43 9.58 -6.22
C ASN A 44 -9.95 9.81 -6.36
N LEU A 45 -10.72 8.79 -6.77
CA LEU A 45 -12.18 8.88 -6.84
C LEU A 45 -12.78 8.99 -5.44
N ASN A 46 -12.29 8.19 -4.49
CA ASN A 46 -12.74 8.21 -3.10
C ASN A 46 -12.52 9.58 -2.45
N GLN A 47 -11.38 10.21 -2.72
CA GLN A 47 -11.09 11.58 -2.25
C GLN A 47 -12.03 12.62 -2.89
N MET A 48 -12.33 12.49 -4.19
CA MET A 48 -13.29 13.36 -4.85
C MET A 48 -14.70 13.21 -4.24
N LEU A 49 -15.14 11.99 -3.98
CA LEU A 49 -16.43 11.68 -3.36
C LEU A 49 -16.53 12.24 -1.95
N ALA A 50 -15.51 12.02 -1.12
CA ALA A 50 -15.44 12.55 0.24
C ALA A 50 -15.51 14.10 0.26
N THR A 51 -14.97 14.75 -0.77
CA THR A 51 -15.03 16.21 -0.91
C THR A 51 -16.41 16.71 -1.37
N LYS A 52 -17.07 16.01 -2.29
CA LYS A 52 -18.39 16.43 -2.83
C LYS A 52 -19.58 16.05 -1.94
N ALA A 53 -19.46 14.99 -1.15
CA ALA A 53 -20.46 14.49 -0.22
C ALA A 53 -19.81 14.14 1.14
N PRO A 54 -19.36 15.15 1.91
CA PRO A 54 -18.70 14.91 3.19
C PRO A 54 -19.67 14.30 4.22
N LYS A 55 -19.17 13.34 5.01
CA LYS A 55 -19.96 12.59 6.01
C LYS A 55 -20.64 13.46 7.07
N TYR A 56 -20.07 14.61 7.42
CA TYR A 56 -20.63 15.52 8.43
C TYR A 56 -21.83 16.33 7.92
N LYS A 57 -22.12 16.29 6.60
CA LYS A 57 -23.31 16.92 6.01
C LYS A 57 -24.33 15.83 5.67
N HIS A 58 -25.57 16.06 6.06
CA HIS A 58 -26.66 15.14 5.76
C HIS A 58 -27.17 15.34 4.33
N TYR A 59 -27.08 14.30 3.49
CA TYR A 59 -27.57 14.29 2.10
C TYR A 59 -28.56 13.16 1.79
N SER A 60 -28.94 12.36 2.80
CA SER A 60 -29.74 11.14 2.61
C SER A 60 -31.25 11.37 2.54
N THR A 61 -31.73 12.56 2.89
CA THR A 61 -33.16 12.92 2.86
C THR A 61 -33.72 13.15 1.45
N SER A 62 -32.88 13.16 0.42
CA SER A 62 -33.29 13.35 -0.99
C SER A 62 -32.31 12.65 -1.94
N ASN A 63 -32.56 12.73 -3.24
CA ASN A 63 -31.64 12.27 -4.28
C ASN A 63 -30.30 13.05 -4.33
N SER A 64 -30.08 14.03 -3.45
CA SER A 64 -28.86 14.85 -3.41
C SER A 64 -27.59 14.01 -3.31
N LEU A 65 -27.60 12.93 -2.52
CA LEU A 65 -26.45 12.03 -2.40
C LEU A 65 -26.14 11.36 -3.75
N SER A 66 -27.16 10.78 -4.40
CA SER A 66 -27.03 10.13 -5.71
C SER A 66 -26.53 11.09 -6.79
N TYR A 67 -27.07 12.32 -6.84
CA TYR A 67 -26.59 13.33 -7.79
C TYR A 67 -25.12 13.69 -7.59
N ARG A 68 -24.68 13.87 -6.34
CA ARG A 68 -23.27 14.18 -6.02
C ARG A 68 -22.34 13.02 -6.39
N PHE A 69 -22.77 11.79 -6.13
CA PHE A 69 -22.03 10.59 -6.52
C PHE A 69 -21.90 10.49 -8.04
N ASN A 70 -23.03 10.54 -8.76
CA ASN A 70 -23.07 10.45 -10.23
C ASN A 70 -22.25 11.58 -10.89
N ALA A 71 -22.41 12.82 -10.43
CA ALA A 71 -21.63 13.96 -10.92
C ALA A 71 -20.13 13.85 -10.62
N THR A 72 -19.73 13.09 -9.60
CA THR A 72 -18.31 12.83 -9.31
C THR A 72 -17.74 11.81 -10.28
N VAL A 73 -18.50 10.74 -10.55
CA VAL A 73 -18.13 9.70 -11.53
C VAL A 73 -18.04 10.30 -12.94
N ALA A 74 -19.05 11.06 -13.36
CA ALA A 74 -19.04 11.76 -14.65
C ALA A 74 -17.84 12.70 -14.78
N GLN A 75 -17.58 13.55 -13.77
CA GLN A 75 -16.40 14.43 -13.77
C GLN A 75 -15.06 13.66 -13.84
N LYS A 76 -14.99 12.50 -13.18
CA LYS A 76 -13.78 11.66 -13.17
C LYS A 76 -13.48 11.14 -14.58
N ASN A 77 -14.51 10.62 -15.25
CA ASN A 77 -14.44 9.97 -16.56
C ASN A 77 -14.33 10.97 -17.71
N GLU A 78 -15.26 11.93 -17.78
CA GLU A 78 -15.42 12.87 -18.91
C GLU A 78 -14.70 14.21 -18.68
N GLY A 79 -14.35 14.54 -17.43
CA GLY A 79 -13.77 15.84 -17.08
C GLY A 79 -14.82 16.87 -16.69
N HIS A 80 -14.48 18.16 -16.70
CA HIS A 80 -15.44 19.21 -16.33
C HIS A 80 -16.51 19.47 -17.39
N ARG A 81 -16.34 18.92 -18.59
CA ARG A 81 -17.30 19.00 -19.69
C ARG A 81 -18.61 18.24 -19.43
N TYR A 82 -18.65 17.27 -18.52
CA TYR A 82 -19.87 16.49 -18.23
C TYR A 82 -21.14 17.34 -17.99
N VAL A 83 -21.00 18.54 -17.41
CA VAL A 83 -22.14 19.45 -17.18
C VAL A 83 -22.77 19.91 -18.49
N HIS A 84 -21.95 20.15 -19.52
CA HIS A 84 -22.40 20.50 -20.86
C HIS A 84 -23.17 19.35 -21.50
N GLU A 85 -22.65 18.13 -21.41
CA GLU A 85 -23.28 16.92 -21.95
C GLU A 85 -24.61 16.61 -21.24
N VAL A 86 -24.66 16.80 -19.92
CA VAL A 86 -25.91 16.69 -19.16
C VAL A 86 -26.93 17.72 -19.64
N HIS A 87 -26.56 19.00 -19.77
CA HIS A 87 -27.50 20.04 -20.24
C HIS A 87 -28.08 19.71 -21.62
N GLU A 88 -27.24 19.28 -22.55
CA GLU A 88 -27.68 18.85 -23.88
C GLU A 88 -28.66 17.67 -23.80
N SER A 89 -28.37 16.67 -22.95
CA SER A 89 -29.23 15.49 -22.77
C SER A 89 -30.61 15.82 -22.20
N VAL A 90 -30.74 16.85 -21.36
CA VAL A 90 -32.02 17.31 -20.80
C VAL A 90 -32.70 18.40 -21.64
N GLY A 91 -32.18 18.71 -22.84
CA GLY A 91 -32.75 19.74 -23.72
C GLY A 91 -32.56 21.17 -23.22
N LEU A 92 -31.61 21.41 -22.30
CA LEU A 92 -31.24 22.73 -21.84
C LEU A 92 -30.09 23.27 -22.70
N SER A 93 -30.17 24.55 -23.08
CA SER A 93 -29.09 25.19 -23.85
C SER A 93 -27.83 25.30 -22.97
N PRO A 94 -26.70 24.69 -23.36
CA PRO A 94 -25.48 24.82 -22.59
C PRO A 94 -24.91 26.23 -22.78
N ASP A 95 -24.97 27.04 -21.74
CA ASP A 95 -24.48 28.42 -21.81
C ASP A 95 -22.97 28.49 -22.14
N ASN A 96 -22.59 29.50 -22.91
CA ASN A 96 -21.20 29.79 -23.30
C ASN A 96 -20.27 29.91 -22.08
N PHE A 97 -20.78 30.41 -20.96
CA PHE A 97 -20.03 30.50 -19.70
C PHE A 97 -19.66 29.12 -19.14
N THR A 98 -20.57 28.15 -19.24
CA THR A 98 -20.35 26.77 -18.77
C THR A 98 -19.23 26.11 -19.56
N ILE A 99 -19.24 26.27 -20.89
CA ILE A 99 -18.21 25.71 -21.78
C ILE A 99 -16.85 26.37 -21.51
N LYS A 100 -16.80 27.70 -21.40
CA LYS A 100 -15.57 28.43 -21.07
C LYS A 100 -14.99 28.01 -19.72
N ARG A 101 -15.85 27.81 -18.71
CA ARG A 101 -15.42 27.35 -17.39
C ARG A 101 -14.90 25.91 -17.42
N ALA A 102 -15.62 25.00 -18.08
CA ALA A 102 -15.22 23.59 -18.20
C ALA A 102 -13.85 23.44 -18.88
N THR A 103 -13.67 24.11 -20.02
CA THR A 103 -12.40 24.10 -20.78
C THR A 103 -11.22 24.65 -19.96
N PHE A 104 -11.44 25.73 -19.20
CA PHE A 104 -10.43 26.27 -18.28
C PHE A 104 -10.03 25.26 -17.19
N MET A 105 -11.01 24.63 -16.54
CA MET A 105 -10.76 23.65 -15.48
C MET A 105 -10.04 22.40 -16.02
N ASP A 106 -10.42 21.92 -17.20
CA ASP A 106 -9.75 20.80 -17.86
C ASP A 106 -8.33 21.14 -18.28
N LYS A 107 -8.07 22.39 -18.70
CA LYS A 107 -6.71 22.88 -18.97
C LYS A 107 -5.84 22.82 -17.71
N ILE A 108 -6.37 23.24 -16.56
CA ILE A 108 -5.69 23.14 -15.27
C ILE A 108 -5.41 21.68 -14.89
N ARG A 109 -6.41 20.80 -14.97
CA ARG A 109 -6.26 19.36 -14.70
C ARG A 109 -5.17 18.73 -15.57
N ARG A 110 -5.17 19.01 -16.88
CA ARG A 110 -4.15 18.54 -17.83
C ARG A 110 -2.76 19.06 -17.47
N LYS A 111 -2.63 20.33 -17.09
CA LYS A 111 -1.35 20.91 -16.64
C LYS A 111 -0.79 20.15 -15.44
N TYR A 112 -1.59 19.95 -14.39
CA TYR A 112 -1.13 19.24 -13.19
C TYR A 112 -0.84 17.75 -13.45
N SER A 113 -1.65 17.06 -14.26
CA SER A 113 -1.39 15.68 -14.67
C SER A 113 -0.04 15.54 -15.40
N LYS A 114 0.27 16.46 -16.31
CA LYS A 114 1.57 16.51 -16.99
C LYS A 114 2.71 16.75 -15.99
N LEU A 115 2.57 17.74 -15.09
CA LEU A 115 3.57 18.05 -14.07
C LEU A 115 3.87 16.86 -13.17
N GLN A 116 2.86 16.15 -12.67
CA GLN A 116 3.03 14.98 -11.79
C GLN A 116 3.81 13.84 -12.45
N LYS A 117 3.76 13.72 -13.79
CA LYS A 117 4.50 12.70 -14.54
C LYS A 117 5.98 13.05 -14.73
N THR A 118 6.38 14.32 -14.55
CA THR A 118 7.75 14.76 -14.76
C THR A 118 8.73 14.09 -13.78
N LYS A 119 9.97 13.86 -14.23
CA LYS A 119 11.05 13.32 -13.38
C LYS A 119 11.28 14.18 -12.14
N LYS A 120 11.23 15.51 -12.26
CA LYS A 120 11.39 16.45 -11.14
C LYS A 120 10.36 16.23 -10.04
N CYS A 121 9.07 16.14 -10.37
CA CYS A 121 8.02 15.85 -9.39
C CYS A 121 8.17 14.45 -8.77
N LYS A 122 8.52 13.44 -9.56
CA LYS A 122 8.75 12.08 -9.04
C LYS A 122 9.93 12.03 -8.07
N ARG A 123 11.05 12.70 -8.40
CA ARG A 123 12.23 12.83 -7.52
C ARG A 123 11.86 13.55 -6.22
N ARG A 124 11.20 14.71 -6.30
CA ARG A 124 10.76 15.44 -5.12
C ARG A 124 9.82 14.62 -4.24
N ARG A 125 8.95 13.78 -4.82
CA ARG A 125 8.11 12.86 -4.05
C ARG A 125 8.92 11.83 -3.27
N ILE A 126 9.96 11.26 -3.88
CA ILE A 126 10.87 10.33 -3.22
C ILE A 126 11.63 11.05 -2.10
N GLU A 127 12.13 12.24 -2.37
CA GLU A 127 12.83 13.09 -1.40
C GLU A 127 11.95 13.44 -0.20
N LEU A 128 10.72 13.91 -0.44
CA LEU A 128 9.75 14.16 0.63
C LEU A 128 9.40 12.88 1.42
N LYS A 129 9.36 11.72 0.75
CA LYS A 129 9.18 10.43 1.43
C LYS A 129 10.39 10.10 2.29
N SER A 130 11.61 10.32 1.81
CA SER A 130 12.82 10.12 2.62
C SER A 130 12.92 11.11 3.77
N GLU A 131 12.61 12.39 3.56
CA GLU A 131 12.54 13.40 4.62
C GLU A 131 11.54 12.98 5.71
N LYS A 132 10.35 12.53 5.30
CA LYS A 132 9.32 12.02 6.23
C LYS A 132 9.70 10.71 6.91
N CYS A 133 10.45 9.83 6.26
CA CYS A 133 10.98 8.62 6.90
C CYS A 133 12.14 8.95 7.86
N ASN A 134 12.95 9.97 7.55
CA ASN A 134 14.06 10.42 8.39
C ASN A 134 13.58 11.04 9.71
N THR A 135 12.37 11.60 9.76
CA THR A 135 11.77 12.07 11.02
C THR A 135 11.24 10.93 11.90
N ARG A 136 10.98 9.75 11.34
CA ARG A 136 10.62 8.53 12.07
C ARG A 136 11.80 7.58 12.12
N GLN A 137 12.82 7.93 12.89
CA GLN A 137 13.96 7.05 13.08
C GLN A 137 13.51 5.80 13.85
N SER A 138 13.37 4.69 13.14
CA SER A 138 12.99 3.41 13.71
C SER A 138 14.16 2.47 13.62
N ASP A 139 14.45 1.78 14.71
CA ASP A 139 15.50 0.76 14.76
C ASP A 139 14.80 -0.61 14.67
N ILE A 140 15.39 -1.54 13.93
CA ILE A 140 14.97 -2.95 13.94
C ILE A 140 15.43 -3.52 15.27
N VAL A 141 14.53 -4.14 16.03
CA VAL A 141 14.84 -4.66 17.38
C VAL A 141 14.79 -6.18 17.44
N GLN A 142 14.10 -6.83 16.51
CA GLN A 142 14.04 -8.28 16.40
C GLN A 142 13.81 -8.70 14.96
N ILE A 143 14.51 -9.76 14.58
CA ILE A 143 14.33 -10.47 13.31
C ILE A 143 13.97 -11.91 13.64
N ALA A 144 12.84 -12.36 13.09
CA ALA A 144 12.45 -13.75 13.19
C ALA A 144 12.14 -14.30 11.79
N ALA A 145 12.57 -15.52 11.53
CA ALA A 145 12.22 -16.28 10.34
C ALA A 145 11.78 -17.68 10.75
N VAL A 146 10.68 -18.15 10.19
CA VAL A 146 10.14 -19.49 10.48
C VAL A 146 9.96 -20.23 9.17
N THR A 147 10.49 -21.46 9.13
CA THR A 147 10.21 -22.49 8.14
C THR A 147 9.34 -23.57 8.77
N GLU A 148 8.95 -24.59 8.01
CA GLU A 148 8.11 -25.68 8.55
C GLU A 148 8.81 -26.46 9.68
N ASN A 149 10.14 -26.52 9.66
CA ASN A 149 10.92 -27.34 10.59
C ASN A 149 11.86 -26.54 11.49
N GLU A 150 12.22 -25.31 11.11
CA GLU A 150 13.23 -24.53 11.79
C GLU A 150 12.77 -23.10 12.08
N THR A 151 13.23 -22.57 13.20
CA THR A 151 12.92 -21.20 13.64
C THR A 151 14.21 -20.45 13.91
N PHE A 152 14.34 -19.28 13.30
CA PHE A 152 15.34 -18.28 13.59
C PHE A 152 14.67 -17.13 14.34
N SER A 153 15.21 -16.73 15.48
CA SER A 153 14.80 -15.52 16.20
C SER A 153 16.01 -14.90 16.86
N ALA A 154 16.28 -13.64 16.54
CA ALA A 154 17.41 -12.91 17.07
C ALA A 154 17.01 -11.46 17.41
N TYR A 155 17.47 -11.00 18.57
CA TYR A 155 17.31 -9.60 18.98
C TYR A 155 18.48 -8.77 18.48
N VAL A 156 18.17 -7.57 18.02
CA VAL A 156 19.13 -6.63 17.44
C VAL A 156 19.42 -5.54 18.46
N MET A 157 20.70 -5.28 18.73
CA MET A 157 21.12 -4.16 19.56
C MET A 157 20.63 -2.85 18.95
N THR A 158 19.95 -2.05 19.76
CA THR A 158 19.42 -0.74 19.36
C THR A 158 20.29 0.37 19.95
N SER A 159 20.43 1.46 19.19
CA SER A 159 21.15 2.65 19.64
C SER A 159 20.32 3.54 20.57
N LYS A 160 19.00 3.30 20.61
CA LYS A 160 18.02 4.15 21.27
C LYS A 160 17.21 3.38 22.31
N LYS A 161 16.69 4.12 23.27
CA LYS A 161 15.74 3.59 24.24
C LYS A 161 14.43 3.24 23.53
N ILE A 162 13.82 2.13 23.91
CA ILE A 162 12.49 1.75 23.43
C ILE A 162 11.44 2.60 24.17
N THR A 163 10.51 3.21 23.44
CA THR A 163 9.44 4.00 24.05
C THR A 163 8.51 3.13 24.91
N PRO A 164 7.95 3.64 26.02
CA PRO A 164 7.06 2.85 26.89
C PRO A 164 5.85 2.27 26.15
N GLN A 165 5.33 3.00 25.16
CA GLN A 165 4.23 2.53 24.32
C GLN A 165 4.62 1.33 23.45
N ALA A 166 5.80 1.37 22.83
CA ALA A 166 6.31 0.24 22.06
C ALA A 166 6.66 -0.95 22.95
N SER A 167 7.20 -0.69 24.13
CA SER A 167 7.48 -1.72 25.14
C SER A 167 6.20 -2.43 25.60
N ALA A 168 5.11 -1.69 25.84
CA ALA A 168 3.83 -2.28 26.22
C ALA A 168 3.24 -3.24 25.15
N ILE A 169 3.54 -3.01 23.87
CA ILE A 169 3.05 -3.83 22.76
C ILE A 169 3.99 -5.02 22.49
N THR A 170 5.29 -4.75 22.40
CA THR A 170 6.30 -5.75 22.00
C THR A 170 6.85 -6.57 23.16
N LYS A 171 6.60 -6.12 24.40
CA LYS A 171 7.24 -6.58 25.64
C LYS A 171 8.76 -6.41 25.66
N LEU A 172 9.32 -5.64 24.73
CA LEU A 172 10.76 -5.39 24.67
C LEU A 172 11.11 -4.12 25.44
N ALA A 173 12.23 -4.17 26.16
CA ALA A 173 12.82 -3.00 26.80
C ALA A 173 14.33 -2.99 26.55
N PHE A 174 14.90 -1.79 26.38
CA PHE A 174 16.33 -1.61 26.23
C PHE A 174 16.82 -0.54 27.19
N PHE A 175 17.59 -0.95 28.20
CA PHE A 175 18.18 -0.07 29.19
C PHE A 175 19.58 -0.56 29.58
N ASP A 176 20.46 0.39 29.85
CA ASP A 176 21.85 0.13 30.26
C ASP A 176 22.64 -0.79 29.32
N GLY A 177 22.41 -0.67 28.01
CA GLY A 177 23.09 -1.48 26.99
C GLY A 177 22.57 -2.93 26.87
N GLN A 178 21.56 -3.31 27.64
CA GLN A 178 21.02 -4.66 27.69
C GLN A 178 19.56 -4.69 27.18
N MET A 179 19.25 -5.69 26.36
CA MET A 179 17.89 -5.96 25.89
C MET A 179 17.15 -6.87 26.87
N TYR A 180 15.86 -6.63 27.05
CA TYR A 180 14.96 -7.41 27.89
C TYR A 180 13.69 -7.75 27.12
N TYR A 181 13.18 -8.96 27.31
CA TYR A 181 11.87 -9.40 26.88
C TYR A 181 11.06 -9.82 28.10
N ASP A 182 9.93 -9.15 28.35
CA ASP A 182 9.06 -9.43 29.50
C ASP A 182 9.84 -9.43 30.84
N GLU A 183 10.67 -8.39 31.03
CA GLU A 183 11.56 -8.19 32.19
C GLU A 183 12.72 -9.20 32.33
N VAL A 184 12.86 -10.15 31.41
CA VAL A 184 13.97 -11.12 31.37
C VAL A 184 15.06 -10.62 30.43
N PRO A 185 16.34 -10.58 30.83
CA PRO A 185 17.43 -10.20 29.93
C PRO A 185 17.56 -11.19 28.78
N VAL A 186 17.65 -10.67 27.56
CA VAL A 186 17.84 -11.46 26.34
C VAL A 186 19.13 -11.07 25.64
N GLU A 187 19.81 -12.05 25.04
CA GLU A 187 21.00 -11.78 24.24
C GLU A 187 20.62 -10.99 22.99
N SER A 188 21.34 -9.89 22.76
CA SER A 188 21.14 -9.04 21.60
C SER A 188 22.46 -8.86 20.87
N LEU A 189 22.44 -9.02 19.55
CA LEU A 189 23.63 -8.97 18.71
C LEU A 189 23.64 -7.68 17.85
N PRO A 190 24.81 -7.20 17.41
CA PRO A 190 24.90 -6.11 16.46
C PRO A 190 24.13 -6.43 15.16
N PRO A 191 23.52 -5.44 14.49
CA PRO A 191 22.71 -5.68 13.29
C PRO A 191 23.43 -6.52 12.23
N PHE A 192 24.71 -6.24 11.97
CA PHE A 192 25.53 -6.94 10.98
C PHE A 192 25.62 -8.46 11.26
N GLU A 193 25.78 -8.84 12.53
CA GLU A 193 25.90 -10.23 12.94
C GLU A 193 24.55 -10.95 12.82
N VAL A 194 23.45 -10.31 13.24
CA VAL A 194 22.10 -10.87 13.09
C VAL A 194 21.78 -11.15 11.62
N PHE A 195 22.09 -10.22 10.71
CA PHE A 195 21.87 -10.43 9.28
C PHE A 195 22.75 -11.53 8.70
N THR A 196 24.00 -11.65 9.15
CA THR A 196 24.90 -12.73 8.73
C THR A 196 24.35 -14.09 9.17
N ASN A 197 23.89 -14.19 10.41
CA ASN A 197 23.28 -15.40 10.96
C ASN A 197 21.97 -15.74 10.22
N LEU A 198 21.16 -14.74 9.87
CA LEU A 198 19.96 -14.94 9.07
C LEU A 198 20.31 -15.46 7.66
N ILE A 199 21.31 -14.89 7.00
CA ILE A 199 21.74 -15.35 5.67
C ILE A 199 22.26 -16.79 5.75
N ALA A 200 23.02 -17.14 6.79
CA ALA A 200 23.47 -18.50 7.01
C ALA A 200 22.31 -19.47 7.24
N PHE A 201 21.33 -19.09 8.07
CA PHE A 201 20.09 -19.84 8.29
C PHE A 201 19.36 -20.10 6.97
N LEU A 202 19.16 -19.04 6.17
CA LEU A 202 18.52 -19.14 4.86
C LEU A 202 19.34 -19.98 3.87
N SER A 203 20.67 -19.93 3.91
CA SER A 203 21.53 -20.69 2.99
C SER A 203 21.58 -22.18 3.32
N ASN A 204 21.50 -22.54 4.61
CA ASN A 204 21.47 -23.92 5.07
C ASN A 204 20.08 -24.58 4.89
N THR A 205 19.05 -23.78 4.65
CA THR A 205 17.70 -24.27 4.39
C THR A 205 17.60 -24.84 2.96
N CYS A 206 17.19 -26.10 2.82
CA CYS A 206 16.96 -26.71 1.49
C CYS A 206 15.63 -26.24 0.88
N TRP A 207 15.66 -25.16 0.09
CA TRP A 207 14.48 -24.49 -0.48
C TRP A 207 13.60 -25.32 -1.42
N THR A 208 14.07 -26.46 -1.91
CA THR A 208 13.30 -27.33 -2.80
C THR A 208 12.18 -28.09 -2.08
N GLN A 209 12.22 -28.17 -0.75
CA GLN A 209 11.26 -28.92 0.06
C GLN A 209 10.24 -28.04 0.79
N TYR A 210 10.53 -26.74 0.99
CA TYR A 210 9.68 -25.84 1.77
C TYR A 210 8.75 -25.01 0.90
N LYS A 211 7.43 -25.08 1.17
CA LYS A 211 6.42 -24.33 0.41
C LYS A 211 6.20 -22.91 0.94
N LYS A 212 6.67 -22.58 2.15
CA LYS A 212 6.42 -21.29 2.81
C LYS A 212 7.59 -20.83 3.69
N LEU A 213 7.91 -19.54 3.59
CA LEU A 213 8.83 -18.82 4.47
C LEU A 213 8.10 -17.60 5.04
N LEU A 214 8.13 -17.44 6.36
CA LEU A 214 7.63 -16.23 7.02
C LEU A 214 8.79 -15.48 7.65
N ILE A 215 9.05 -14.26 7.17
CA ILE A 215 10.00 -13.33 7.80
C ILE A 215 9.19 -12.25 8.50
N VAL A 216 9.41 -12.10 9.80
CA VAL A 216 8.81 -11.06 10.62
C VAL A 216 9.92 -10.13 11.10
N LEU A 217 9.77 -8.85 10.77
CA LEU A 217 10.66 -7.78 11.24
C LEU A 217 9.88 -6.91 12.22
N TYR A 218 10.39 -6.81 13.44
CA TYR A 218 9.86 -5.88 14.42
C TYR A 218 10.70 -4.61 14.43
N CYS A 219 10.06 -3.50 14.07
CA CYS A 219 10.66 -2.18 14.10
C CYS A 219 9.98 -1.35 15.18
N ILE A 220 10.78 -0.62 15.95
CA ILE A 220 10.25 0.32 16.94
C ILE A 220 10.50 1.73 16.42
N THR A 221 9.42 2.46 16.16
CA THR A 221 9.45 3.90 15.90
C THR A 221 9.63 4.63 17.23
N ASN A 222 10.70 5.42 17.34
CA ASN A 222 10.84 6.38 18.43
C ASN A 222 10.05 7.66 18.18
#